data_AF-A0A363RLY4-F1
#
_entry.id   AF-A0A363RLY4-F1
#
_cell.length_a   1.000
_cell.length_b   1.000
_cell.length_c   1.000
_cell.angle_alpha   90.00
_cell.angle_beta   90.00
_cell.angle_gamma   90.00
#
_symmetry.space_group_name_H-M   'P 1'
#
loop_
_entity.id
_entity.type
_entity.pdbx_description
1 polymer ?
#
loop_
_entity_poly.entity_id
_entity_poly.type
_entity_poly.pdbx_seq_one_letter_code
_entity_poly.pdbx_strand_id
1 'polypeptide(L)'
;MPMTARHTTQAKVQNLATKSLELSLAAPQVVAQRVGRMMLAGTQPSARDQQEFYRMGNEKVTAFYESWIGMWTQACTAYWQAAASLYTVPGPFTPGSSNPLAAFGVGKATSRMVTQQVRAVTDVLNAGITPVHAKAVSNAKRLSRSKR
;
A
#
# COMPACT_ATOMS: atom_id res chain seq x y z
N MET A 1 -19.63 -19.16 -9.95
CA MET A 1 -18.17 -18.90 -10.08
C MET A 1 -17.60 -18.13 -8.88
N PRO A 2 -17.22 -18.79 -7.76
CA PRO A 2 -16.60 -18.12 -6.60
C PRO A 2 -15.07 -18.29 -6.49
N MET A 3 -14.42 -19.13 -7.30
CA MET A 3 -12.98 -19.40 -7.16
C MET A 3 -12.07 -18.24 -7.58
N THR A 4 -12.41 -17.52 -8.66
CA THR A 4 -11.57 -16.45 -9.24
C THR A 4 -11.32 -15.27 -8.29
N ALA A 5 -12.29 -14.94 -7.44
CA ALA A 5 -12.20 -13.81 -6.52
C ALA A 5 -11.17 -14.08 -5.40
N ARG A 6 -11.11 -15.31 -4.88
CA ARG A 6 -10.19 -15.68 -3.79
C ARG A 6 -8.73 -15.60 -4.24
N HIS A 7 -8.45 -16.05 -5.46
CA HIS A 7 -7.11 -15.95 -6.08
C HIS A 7 -6.66 -14.50 -6.27
N THR A 8 -7.56 -13.59 -6.64
CA THR A 8 -7.22 -12.17 -6.81
C THR A 8 -6.90 -11.47 -5.49
N THR A 9 -7.61 -11.78 -4.39
CA THR A 9 -7.25 -11.26 -3.06
C THR A 9 -5.87 -11.75 -2.64
N GLN A 10 -5.61 -13.04 -2.81
CA GLN A 10 -4.36 -13.66 -2.41
C GLN A 10 -3.16 -13.07 -3.16
N ALA A 11 -3.31 -12.85 -4.48
CA ALA A 11 -2.28 -12.20 -5.29
C ALA A 11 -1.99 -10.76 -4.83
N LYS A 12 -3.00 -9.99 -4.43
CA LYS A 12 -2.82 -8.63 -3.89
C LYS A 12 -2.09 -8.62 -2.54
N VAL A 13 -2.41 -9.56 -1.66
CA VAL A 13 -1.72 -9.72 -0.36
C VAL A 13 -0.26 -10.13 -0.58
N GLN A 14 0.00 -11.04 -1.51
CA GLN A 14 1.36 -11.41 -1.89
C GLN A 14 2.14 -10.23 -2.45
N ASN A 15 1.54 -9.43 -3.34
CA ASN A 15 2.18 -8.23 -3.88
C ASN A 15 2.56 -7.22 -2.77
N LEU A 16 1.66 -7.00 -1.81
CA LEU A 16 1.91 -6.14 -0.66
C LEU A 16 3.06 -6.67 0.22
N ALA A 17 3.08 -7.97 0.47
CA ALA A 17 4.14 -8.61 1.24
C ALA A 17 5.50 -8.48 0.54
N THR A 18 5.55 -8.73 -0.78
CA THR A 18 6.78 -8.55 -1.59
C THR A 18 7.27 -7.10 -1.54
N LYS A 19 6.40 -6.11 -1.77
CA LYS A 19 6.77 -4.69 -1.69
C LYS A 19 7.28 -4.29 -0.31
N SER A 20 6.63 -4.79 0.75
CA SER A 20 7.06 -4.55 2.12
C SER A 20 8.45 -5.12 2.42
N LEU A 21 8.72 -6.35 1.95
CA LEU A 21 10.04 -6.99 2.10
C LEU A 21 11.12 -6.27 1.28
N GLU A 22 10.85 -5.91 0.03
CA GLU A 22 11.80 -5.18 -0.79
C GLU A 22 12.10 -3.79 -0.20
N LEU A 23 11.08 -3.11 0.36
CA LEU A 23 11.26 -1.83 1.04
C LEU A 23 12.08 -1.99 2.33
N SER A 24 11.82 -3.02 3.13
CA SER A 24 12.56 -3.26 4.39
C SER A 24 14.03 -3.57 4.14
N LEU A 25 14.39 -4.15 2.99
CA LEU A 25 15.76 -4.37 2.56
C LEU A 25 16.40 -3.10 1.95
N ALA A 26 15.65 -2.34 1.14
CA ALA A 26 16.18 -1.17 0.45
C ALA A 26 16.38 0.04 1.38
N ALA A 27 15.47 0.26 2.33
CA ALA A 27 15.49 1.44 3.20
C ALA A 27 16.76 1.53 4.07
N PRO A 28 17.23 0.46 4.76
CA PRO A 28 18.47 0.50 5.52
C PRO A 28 19.71 0.82 4.66
N GLN A 29 19.80 0.30 3.44
CA GLN A 29 20.92 0.58 2.53
C GLN A 29 20.98 2.07 2.14
N VAL A 30 19.83 2.65 1.80
CA VAL A 30 19.72 4.06 1.45
C VAL A 30 20.06 4.96 2.64
N VAL A 31 19.61 4.60 3.85
CA VAL A 31 19.93 5.32 5.09
C VAL A 31 21.43 5.22 5.40
N ALA A 32 22.00 4.01 5.42
CA ALA A 32 23.41 3.79 5.71
C ALA A 32 24.33 4.58 4.77
N GLN A 33 24.03 4.63 3.48
CA GLN A 33 24.84 5.38 2.53
C GLN A 33 24.70 6.90 2.68
N ARG A 34 23.51 7.40 3.02
CA ARG A 34 23.28 8.84 3.25
C ARG A 34 23.95 9.30 4.54
N VAL A 35 23.83 8.50 5.60
CA VAL A 35 24.53 8.75 6.88
C VAL A 35 26.03 8.66 6.66
N GLY A 36 26.52 7.64 5.95
CA GLY A 36 27.94 7.52 5.60
C GLY A 36 28.47 8.70 4.80
N ARG A 37 27.72 9.20 3.80
CA ARG A 37 28.10 10.43 3.07
C ARG A 37 28.10 11.67 3.95
N MET A 38 27.13 11.83 4.86
CA MET A 38 27.13 12.93 5.83
C MET A 38 28.33 12.85 6.78
N MET A 39 28.68 11.65 7.25
CA MET A 39 29.87 11.44 8.09
C MET A 39 31.17 11.76 7.34
N LEU A 40 31.28 11.37 6.07
CA LEU A 40 32.46 11.65 5.23
C LEU A 40 32.59 13.13 4.83
N ALA A 41 31.46 13.84 4.64
CA ALA A 41 31.45 15.27 4.32
C ALA A 41 31.68 16.18 5.54
N GLY A 42 31.55 15.65 6.77
CA GLY A 42 31.69 16.43 8.00
C GLY A 42 30.61 17.53 8.17
N THR A 43 30.92 18.60 8.90
CA THR A 43 30.00 19.72 9.17
C THR A 43 29.79 20.66 7.97
N GLN A 44 30.46 20.43 6.84
CA GLN A 44 30.45 21.35 5.71
C GLN A 44 30.13 20.62 4.39
N PRO A 45 28.85 20.27 4.14
CA PRO A 45 28.45 19.64 2.89
C PRO A 45 28.70 20.57 1.70
N SER A 46 29.27 20.02 0.62
CA SER A 46 29.56 20.78 -0.60
C SER A 46 28.28 21.34 -1.22
N ALA A 47 28.38 22.40 -2.03
CA ALA A 47 27.22 22.98 -2.73
C ALA A 47 26.46 21.95 -3.58
N ARG A 48 27.18 20.96 -4.14
CA ARG A 48 26.57 19.83 -4.88
C ARG A 48 25.79 18.88 -3.96
N ASP A 49 26.31 18.58 -2.78
CA ASP A 49 25.62 17.72 -1.81
C ASP A 49 24.36 18.39 -1.27
N GLN A 50 24.40 19.71 -1.03
CA GLN A 50 23.23 20.48 -0.61
C GLN A 50 22.12 20.43 -1.67
N GLN A 51 22.44 20.66 -2.95
CA GLN A 51 21.47 20.56 -4.03
C GLN A 51 20.87 19.14 -4.15
N GLU A 52 21.69 18.10 -3.98
CA GLU A 52 21.18 16.72 -3.97
C GLU A 52 20.29 16.47 -2.74
N PHE A 53 20.60 17.02 -1.57
CA PHE A 53 19.73 16.93 -0.38
C PHE A 53 18.37 17.60 -0.60
N TYR A 54 18.33 18.80 -1.18
CA TYR A 54 17.07 19.47 -1.54
C TYR A 54 16.25 18.65 -2.53
N ARG A 55 16.90 18.14 -3.59
CA ARG A 55 16.23 17.26 -4.56
C ARG A 55 15.65 16.03 -3.88
N MET A 56 16.42 15.37 -3.03
CA MET A 56 15.98 14.17 -2.34
C MET A 56 14.89 14.45 -1.29
N GLY A 57 14.91 15.62 -0.65
CA GLY A 57 13.85 16.07 0.24
C GLY A 57 12.53 16.21 -0.50
N ASN A 58 12.55 16.93 -1.63
CA ASN A 58 11.37 17.08 -2.49
C ASN A 58 10.84 15.72 -2.95
N GLU A 59 11.72 14.80 -3.37
CA GLU A 59 11.30 13.45 -3.78
C GLU A 59 10.60 12.65 -2.67
N LYS A 60 11.05 12.76 -1.42
CA LYS A 60 10.40 12.11 -0.27
C LYS A 60 9.03 12.71 0.01
N VAL A 61 8.92 14.04 -0.04
CA VAL A 61 7.68 14.77 0.17
C VAL A 61 6.67 14.44 -0.93
N THR A 62 7.11 14.44 -2.20
CA THR A 62 6.26 14.04 -3.34
C THR A 62 5.79 12.59 -3.20
N ALA A 63 6.68 11.64 -2.91
CA ALA A 63 6.29 10.25 -2.71
C ALA A 63 5.30 10.08 -1.54
N PHE A 64 5.46 10.86 -0.47
CA PHE A 64 4.49 10.89 0.63
C PHE A 64 3.12 11.42 0.18
N TYR A 65 3.07 12.51 -0.57
CA TYR A 65 1.81 13.04 -1.12
C TYR A 65 1.14 12.06 -2.08
N GLU A 66 1.89 11.41 -2.97
CA GLU A 66 1.38 10.36 -3.87
C GLU A 66 0.79 9.19 -3.09
N SER A 67 1.50 8.72 -2.05
CA SER A 67 1.01 7.68 -1.15
C SER A 67 -0.26 8.10 -0.42
N TRP A 68 -0.31 9.34 0.07
CA TRP A 68 -1.44 9.88 0.81
C TRP A 68 -2.70 9.98 -0.06
N ILE A 69 -2.58 10.59 -1.25
CA ILE A 69 -3.68 10.72 -2.20
C ILE A 69 -4.13 9.34 -2.69
N GLY A 70 -3.19 8.43 -2.96
CA GLY A 70 -3.48 7.05 -3.35
C GLY A 70 -4.30 6.30 -2.30
N MET A 71 -3.87 6.35 -1.04
CA MET A 71 -4.61 5.76 0.08
C MET A 71 -5.99 6.39 0.25
N TRP A 72 -6.08 7.72 0.22
CA TRP A 72 -7.32 8.45 0.35
C TRP A 72 -8.34 8.05 -0.73
N THR A 73 -7.89 7.98 -1.99
CA THR A 73 -8.74 7.59 -3.12
C THR A 73 -9.27 6.17 -2.96
N GLN A 74 -8.42 5.23 -2.54
CA GLN A 74 -8.84 3.84 -2.27
C GLN A 74 -9.77 3.76 -1.06
N ALA A 75 -9.54 4.55 -0.01
CA ALA A 75 -10.40 4.60 1.17
C ALA A 75 -11.79 5.15 0.84
N CYS A 76 -11.88 6.23 0.06
CA CYS A 76 -13.16 6.74 -0.44
C CYS A 76 -13.88 5.70 -1.29
N THR A 77 -13.17 5.03 -2.19
CA THR A 77 -13.73 3.97 -3.03
C THR A 77 -14.28 2.82 -2.18
N ALA A 78 -13.52 2.38 -1.17
CA ALA A 78 -13.94 1.34 -0.23
C ALA A 78 -15.17 1.76 0.59
N TYR A 79 -15.23 3.01 1.03
CA TYR A 79 -16.37 3.56 1.76
C TYR A 79 -17.65 3.50 0.92
N TRP A 80 -17.61 3.97 -0.34
CA TRP A 80 -18.75 3.92 -1.24
C TRP A 80 -19.16 2.49 -1.59
N GLN A 81 -18.19 1.58 -1.78
CA GLN A 81 -18.47 0.16 -2.02
C GLN A 81 -19.11 -0.53 -0.80
N ALA A 82 -18.68 -0.18 0.42
CA ALA A 82 -19.27 -0.69 1.64
C ALA A 82 -20.71 -0.16 1.82
N ALA A 83 -20.93 1.14 1.58
CA ALA A 83 -22.26 1.74 1.60
C ALA A 83 -23.20 1.07 0.57
N ALA A 84 -22.76 0.88 -0.67
CA ALA A 84 -23.52 0.19 -1.70
C ALA A 84 -23.81 -1.29 -1.35
N SER A 85 -22.89 -1.96 -0.65
CA SER A 85 -23.10 -3.34 -0.20
C SER A 85 -24.23 -3.45 0.84
N LEU A 86 -24.43 -2.43 1.69
CA LEU A 86 -25.52 -2.41 2.65
C LEU A 86 -26.90 -2.35 1.98
N TYR A 87 -27.01 -1.73 0.81
CA TYR A 87 -28.25 -1.69 0.03
C TYR A 87 -28.52 -2.96 -0.80
N THR A 88 -27.50 -3.80 -0.99
CA THR A 88 -27.58 -5.00 -1.86
C THR A 88 -27.53 -6.32 -1.09
N VAL A 89 -27.14 -6.30 0.19
CA VAL A 89 -27.24 -7.46 1.07
C VAL A 89 -28.70 -7.60 1.53
N PRO A 90 -29.37 -8.73 1.27
CA PRO A 90 -30.70 -8.98 1.79
C PRO A 90 -30.66 -8.91 3.33
N GLY A 91 -31.37 -7.95 3.91
CA GLY A 91 -31.59 -7.87 5.34
C GLY A 91 -32.38 -9.08 5.86
N PRO A 92 -32.41 -9.29 7.18
CA PRO A 92 -33.10 -10.41 7.83
C PRO A 92 -34.61 -10.50 7.53
N PHE A 93 -35.21 -9.43 6.98
CA PHE A 93 -36.64 -9.36 6.63
C PHE A 93 -36.89 -9.34 5.11
N THR A 94 -35.90 -9.68 4.29
CA THR A 94 -36.07 -9.69 2.82
C THR A 94 -36.93 -10.89 2.42
N PRO A 95 -38.12 -10.69 1.81
CA PRO A 95 -38.97 -11.79 1.39
C PRO A 95 -38.24 -12.67 0.36
N GLY A 96 -38.16 -13.99 0.62
CA GLY A 96 -37.47 -14.95 -0.25
C GLY A 96 -35.98 -15.19 0.04
N SER A 97 -35.43 -14.67 1.16
CA SER A 97 -34.05 -14.99 1.53
C SER A 97 -33.90 -16.47 1.90
N SER A 98 -33.09 -17.21 1.14
CA SER A 98 -32.91 -18.67 1.28
C SER A 98 -32.00 -19.11 2.42
N ASN A 99 -31.57 -18.19 3.30
CA ASN A 99 -30.63 -18.54 4.37
C ASN A 99 -31.00 -17.84 5.70
N PRO A 100 -31.77 -18.51 6.59
CA PRO A 100 -32.23 -17.93 7.86
C PRO A 100 -31.09 -17.55 8.80
N LEU A 101 -29.89 -18.12 8.59
CA LEU A 101 -28.69 -17.80 9.35
C LEU A 101 -28.00 -16.50 8.91
N ALA A 102 -28.39 -15.89 7.78
CA ALA A 102 -27.86 -14.60 7.34
C ALA A 102 -28.16 -13.48 8.35
N ALA A 103 -29.29 -13.57 9.05
CA ALA A 103 -29.67 -12.67 10.16
C ALA A 103 -28.66 -12.69 11.32
N PHE A 104 -27.94 -13.79 11.49
CA PHE A 104 -26.92 -13.99 12.53
C PHE A 104 -25.50 -13.79 11.99
N GLY A 105 -25.34 -13.22 10.78
CA GLY A 105 -24.04 -13.04 10.16
C GLY A 105 -23.38 -14.34 9.69
N VAL A 106 -24.12 -15.46 9.60
CA VAL A 106 -23.56 -16.75 9.18
C VAL A 106 -24.01 -17.08 7.76
N GLY A 107 -23.07 -17.09 6.81
CA GLY A 107 -23.35 -17.53 5.44
C GLY A 107 -22.46 -16.92 4.36
N LYS A 108 -22.80 -17.24 3.10
CA LYS A 108 -22.05 -16.79 1.91
C LYS A 108 -22.03 -15.27 1.73
N ALA A 109 -23.08 -14.55 2.18
CA ALA A 109 -23.15 -13.09 2.14
C ALA A 109 -22.09 -12.46 3.06
N THR A 110 -22.04 -12.88 4.34
CA THR A 110 -21.02 -12.41 5.29
C THR A 110 -19.61 -12.76 4.84
N SER A 111 -19.39 -13.97 4.32
CA SER A 111 -18.09 -14.37 3.79
C SER A 111 -17.62 -13.48 2.63
N ARG A 112 -18.53 -13.03 1.76
CA ARG A 112 -18.24 -12.06 0.70
C ARG A 112 -17.90 -10.69 1.27
N MET A 113 -18.65 -10.20 2.26
CA MET A 113 -18.37 -8.92 2.94
C MET A 113 -17.00 -8.93 3.60
N VAL A 114 -16.66 -9.98 4.35
CA VAL A 114 -15.33 -10.14 4.96
C VAL A 114 -14.24 -10.14 3.90
N THR A 115 -14.42 -10.89 2.81
CA THR A 115 -13.43 -10.94 1.72
C THR A 115 -13.27 -9.58 1.02
N GLN A 116 -14.36 -8.84 0.87
CA GLN A 116 -14.36 -7.49 0.28
C GLN A 116 -13.67 -6.47 1.19
N GLN A 117 -13.92 -6.53 2.50
CA GLN A 117 -13.24 -5.70 3.50
C GLN A 117 -11.73 -5.93 3.47
N VAL A 118 -11.31 -7.20 3.45
CA VAL A 118 -9.89 -7.59 3.37
C VAL A 118 -9.25 -7.06 2.09
N ARG A 119 -9.94 -7.15 0.94
CA ARG A 119 -9.45 -6.57 -0.32
C ARG A 119 -9.28 -5.06 -0.23
N ALA A 120 -10.30 -4.35 0.25
CA ALA A 120 -10.29 -2.90 0.37
C ALA A 120 -9.14 -2.41 1.25
N VAL A 121 -8.94 -3.03 2.42
CA VAL A 121 -7.79 -2.73 3.29
C VAL A 121 -6.46 -3.00 2.58
N THR A 122 -6.36 -4.13 1.87
CA THR A 122 -5.14 -4.48 1.10
C THR A 122 -4.87 -3.48 -0.04
N ASP A 123 -5.91 -2.96 -0.68
CA ASP A 123 -5.80 -1.98 -1.76
C ASP A 123 -5.35 -0.61 -1.24
N VAL A 124 -5.89 -0.17 -0.11
CA VAL A 124 -5.42 1.04 0.59
C VAL A 124 -3.94 0.90 0.97
N LEU A 125 -3.56 -0.20 1.62
CA LEU A 125 -2.17 -0.44 2.02
C LEU A 125 -1.22 -0.50 0.80
N ASN A 126 -1.63 -1.15 -0.29
CA ASN A 126 -0.86 -1.20 -1.52
C ASN A 126 -0.68 0.20 -2.14
N ALA A 127 -1.74 1.04 -2.15
CA ALA A 127 -1.64 2.40 -2.67
C ALA A 127 -0.71 3.28 -1.82
N GLY A 128 -0.69 3.06 -0.51
CA GLY A 128 0.24 3.75 0.39
C GLY A 128 1.69 3.33 0.24
N ILE A 129 1.97 2.03 0.11
CA ILE A 129 3.35 1.55 0.08
C ILE A 129 4.01 1.69 -1.29
N THR A 130 3.24 1.67 -2.38
CA THR A 130 3.79 1.60 -3.75
C THR A 130 4.71 2.78 -4.10
N PRO A 131 4.35 4.05 -3.85
CA PRO A 131 5.22 5.18 -4.18
C PRO A 131 6.53 5.18 -3.36
N VAL A 132 6.42 4.90 -2.06
CA VAL A 132 7.58 4.83 -1.14
C VAL A 132 8.52 3.69 -1.53
N HIS A 133 7.97 2.50 -1.81
CA HIS A 133 8.71 1.33 -2.30
C HIS A 133 9.44 1.64 -3.61
N ALA A 134 8.75 2.20 -4.60
CA ALA A 134 9.34 2.54 -5.90
C ALA A 134 10.53 3.51 -5.75
N LYS A 135 10.40 4.52 -4.89
CA LYS A 135 11.48 5.49 -4.65
C LYS A 135 12.66 4.87 -3.90
N ALA A 136 12.39 4.04 -2.90
CA ALA A 136 13.42 3.35 -2.13
C ALA A 136 14.24 2.39 -3.02
N VAL A 137 13.58 1.58 -3.84
CA VAL A 137 14.22 0.63 -4.76
C VAL A 137 15.01 1.36 -5.85
N SER A 138 14.45 2.42 -6.44
CA SER A 138 15.16 3.24 -7.43
C SER A 138 16.43 3.86 -6.85
N ASN A 139 16.36 4.37 -5.61
CA ASN A 139 17.53 4.88 -4.91
C ASN A 139 18.56 3.78 -4.67
N ALA A 140 18.18 2.62 -4.13
CA ALA A 140 19.09 1.49 -3.94
C ALA A 140 19.80 1.07 -5.25
N LYS A 141 19.06 1.05 -6.37
CA LYS A 141 19.63 0.74 -7.70
C LYS A 141 20.61 1.80 -8.21
N ARG A 142 20.35 3.09 -7.97
CA ARG A 142 21.32 4.16 -8.30
C ARG A 142 22.60 4.02 -7.47
N LEU A 143 22.46 3.66 -6.20
CA LEU A 143 23.58 3.48 -5.29
C LEU A 143 24.47 2.30 -5.67
N SER A 144 23.89 1.16 -6.08
CA SER A 144 24.67 0.01 -6.53
C SER A 144 25.46 0.28 -7.82
N ARG A 145 24.94 1.14 -8.71
CA ARG A 145 25.63 1.58 -9.93
C ARG A 145 26.76 2.56 -9.66
N SER A 146 26.62 3.43 -8.66
CA SER A 146 27.66 4.40 -8.28
C SER A 146 28.85 3.76 -7.55
N LYS A 147 28.78 2.47 -7.20
CA LYS A 147 29.83 1.72 -6.49
C LYS A 147 30.71 0.88 -7.45
N ARG A 148 30.38 0.84 -8.75
CA ARG A 148 31.23 0.31 -9.83
C ARG A 148 31.97 1.47 -10.48
#